data_AF-A0A661LZW1-F1
#
_entry.id   AF-A0A661LZW1-F1
#
_cell.length_a   1.000
_cell.length_b   1.000
_cell.length_c   1.000
_cell.angle_alpha   90.00
_cell.angle_beta   90.00
_cell.angle_gamma   90.00
#
_symmetry.space_group_name_H-M   'P 1'
#
loop_
_entity.id
_entity.type
_entity.pdbx_description
1 polymer ?
#
loop_
_entity_poly.entity_id
_entity_poly.type
_entity_poly.pdbx_seq_one_letter_code
_entity_poly.pdbx_strand_id
1 'polypeptide(L)' 'MPEKTVTEGTLLWEPSEQFKRESNMAKFMAWLGETRGKSFEDYASLWEWSVTELEEFWGAVWEYFEIRASRPYDKVLV' A
#
# COMPACT_ATOMS: atom_id res chain seq x y z
N MET A 1 21.99 31.98 -11.57
CA MET A 1 21.17 31.10 -10.72
C MET A 1 22.13 30.44 -9.75
N PRO A 2 22.01 30.58 -8.41
CA PRO A 2 22.89 29.82 -7.53
C PRO A 2 22.57 28.33 -7.71
N GLU A 3 23.61 27.54 -7.91
CA GLU A 3 23.54 26.09 -8.06
C GLU A 3 23.14 25.51 -6.70
N LYS A 4 21.94 24.92 -6.61
CA LYS A 4 21.46 24.30 -5.37
C LYS A 4 22.22 22.98 -5.22
N THR A 5 23.25 22.95 -4.37
CA THR A 5 24.03 21.75 -4.09
C THR A 5 23.13 20.72 -3.40
N VAL A 6 22.75 19.67 -4.12
CA VAL A 6 22.03 18.51 -3.57
C VAL A 6 23.04 17.66 -2.79
N THR A 7 22.79 17.42 -1.52
CA THR A 7 23.57 16.49 -0.68
C THR A 7 22.78 15.21 -0.41
N GLU A 8 23.47 14.15 0.00
CA GLU A 8 22.82 12.92 0.46
C GLU A 8 21.77 13.23 1.54
N GLY A 9 20.59 12.61 1.44
CA GLY A 9 19.45 12.87 2.33
C GLY A 9 18.59 14.09 1.96
N THR A 10 18.94 14.85 0.93
CA THR A 10 18.09 15.97 0.47
C THR A 10 16.76 15.43 -0.08
N LEU A 11 15.64 15.81 0.54
CA LEU A 11 14.31 15.52 0.00
C LEU A 11 14.12 16.29 -1.31
N LEU A 12 14.10 15.54 -2.42
CA LEU A 12 14.00 16.11 -3.76
C LEU A 12 12.57 16.49 -4.14
N TRP A 13 11.60 15.74 -3.61
CA TRP A 13 10.20 15.89 -3.95
C TRP A 13 9.32 15.22 -2.89
N GLU A 14 8.15 15.80 -2.65
CA GLU A 14 7.07 15.18 -1.90
C GLU A 14 5.73 15.40 -2.63
N PRO A 15 4.82 14.42 -2.60
CA PRO A 15 3.49 14.59 -3.15
C PRO A 15 2.67 15.54 -2.29
N SER A 16 1.73 16.25 -2.92
CA SER A 16 0.73 17.03 -2.19
C SER A 16 -0.19 16.12 -1.38
N GLU A 17 -0.80 16.67 -0.34
CA GLU A 17 -1.77 15.93 0.49
C GLU A 17 -2.98 15.46 -0.32
N GLN A 18 -3.41 16.22 -1.33
CA GLN A 18 -4.46 15.78 -2.24
C GLN A 18 -4.03 14.56 -3.05
N PHE A 19 -2.82 14.58 -3.60
CA PHE A 19 -2.27 13.45 -4.34
C PHE A 19 -2.19 12.19 -3.48
N LYS A 20 -1.76 12.31 -2.22
CA LYS A 20 -1.72 11.20 -1.27
C LYS A 20 -3.12 10.60 -1.04
N ARG A 21 -4.13 11.44 -0.77
CA ARG A 21 -5.52 11.01 -0.51
C ARG A 21 -6.21 10.36 -1.71
N GLU A 22 -5.89 10.79 -2.93
CA GLU A 22 -6.52 10.26 -4.14
C GLU A 22 -5.82 9.02 -4.71
N SER A 23 -4.67 8.65 -4.14
CA SER A 23 -3.87 7.50 -4.58
C SER A 23 -4.61 6.17 -4.43
N ASN A 24 -4.24 5.18 -5.26
CA ASN A 24 -4.76 3.82 -5.11
C ASN A 24 -4.37 3.20 -3.76
N MET A 25 -3.25 3.64 -3.19
CA MET A 25 -2.82 3.17 -1.86
C MET A 25 -3.79 3.62 -0.77
N ALA A 26 -4.22 4.88 -0.79
CA ALA A 26 -5.21 5.39 0.16
C ALA A 26 -6.56 4.66 0.03
N LYS A 27 -6.99 4.38 -1.22
CA LYS A 27 -8.22 3.60 -1.48
C LYS A 27 -8.11 2.17 -0.97
N PHE A 28 -6.96 1.52 -1.15
CA PHE A 28 -6.73 0.18 -0.65
C PHE A 28 -6.73 0.14 0.89
N MET A 29 -6.08 1.09 1.57
CA MET A 29 -6.12 1.20 3.03
C MET A 29 -7.55 1.42 3.56
N ALA A 30 -8.35 2.27 2.91
CA ALA A 30 -9.75 2.47 3.28
C ALA A 30 -10.57 1.18 3.12
N TRP A 31 -10.41 0.49 1.99
CA TRP A 31 -11.08 -0.79 1.74
C TRP A 31 -10.69 -1.87 2.76
N LEU A 32 -9.42 -1.94 3.16
CA LEU A 32 -8.95 -2.85 4.22
C LEU A 32 -9.62 -2.55 5.57
N GLY A 33 -9.85 -1.27 5.88
CA GLY A 33 -10.60 -0.85 7.06
C GLY A 33 -12.05 -1.32 7.02
N GLU A 34 -12.73 -1.13 5.90
CA GLU A 34 -14.14 -1.48 5.71
C GLU A 34 -14.39 -2.99 5.67
N THR A 35 -13.52 -3.75 5.01
CA THR A 35 -13.74 -5.19 4.74
C THR A 35 -13.05 -6.12 5.72
N ARG A 36 -11.92 -5.70 6.31
CA ARG A 36 -11.07 -6.54 7.16
C ARG A 36 -10.82 -5.93 8.54
N GLY A 37 -11.35 -4.74 8.82
CA GLY A 37 -11.17 -4.05 10.10
C GLY A 37 -9.73 -3.59 10.35
N LYS A 38 -8.89 -3.48 9.31
CA LYS A 38 -7.50 -3.04 9.44
C LYS A 38 -7.37 -1.54 9.23
N SER A 39 -6.78 -0.85 10.21
CA SER A 39 -6.47 0.58 10.12
C SER A 39 -4.96 0.78 10.12
N PHE A 40 -4.49 1.71 9.30
CA PHE A 40 -3.08 2.06 9.15
C PHE A 40 -2.94 3.56 9.33
N GLU A 41 -1.96 3.99 10.12
CA GLU A 41 -1.71 5.41 10.38
C GLU A 41 -1.02 6.08 9.19
N ASP A 42 -0.15 5.34 8.51
CA ASP A 42 0.61 5.79 7.37
C ASP A 42 1.02 4.63 6.43
N TYR A 43 1.71 4.98 5.35
CA TYR A 43 2.24 3.99 4.42
C TYR A 43 3.25 3.02 5.05
N ALA A 44 4.02 3.47 6.05
CA ALA A 44 5.03 2.64 6.69
C ALA A 44 4.38 1.50 7.50
N SER A 45 3.31 1.79 8.22
CA SER A 45 2.51 0.78 8.95
C SER A 45 1.82 -0.21 8.01
N LEU A 46 1.33 0.23 6.85
CA LEU A 46 0.83 -0.67 5.80
C LEU A 46 1.94 -1.57 5.25
N TRP A 47 3.12 -1.00 4.98
CA TRP A 47 4.27 -1.74 4.47
C TRP A 47 4.77 -2.79 5.48
N GLU A 48 4.84 -2.44 6.75
CA GLU A 48 5.23 -3.38 7.80
C GLU A 48 4.27 -4.58 7.82
N TRP A 49 2.96 -4.33 7.79
CA TRP A 49 1.96 -5.40 7.68
C TRP A 49 2.14 -6.21 6.38
N SER A 50 2.41 -5.58 5.25
CA SER A 50 2.50 -6.30 3.97
C SER A 50 3.68 -7.27 3.90
N VAL A 51 4.73 -7.06 4.69
CA VAL A 51 5.90 -7.94 4.73
C VAL A 51 5.91 -8.89 5.92
N THR A 52 5.15 -8.60 6.97
CA THR A 52 5.05 -9.46 8.17
C THR A 52 3.89 -10.46 8.08
N GLU A 53 2.77 -10.07 7.46
CA GLU A 53 1.56 -10.88 7.33
C GLU A 53 1.28 -11.22 5.85
N LEU A 54 2.22 -11.92 5.22
CA LEU A 54 2.25 -12.14 3.77
C LEU A 54 0.99 -12.82 3.20
N GLU A 55 0.50 -13.88 3.85
CA GLU A 55 -0.69 -14.61 3.37
C GLU A 55 -1.95 -13.72 3.41
N GLU A 56 -2.09 -12.93 4.48
CA GLU A 56 -3.21 -12.03 4.63
C GLU A 56 -3.14 -10.87 3.62
N PHE A 57 -1.94 -10.32 3.42
CA PHE A 57 -1.69 -9.27 2.45
C PHE A 57 -2.01 -9.71 1.02
N TRP A 58 -1.44 -10.83 0.57
CA TRP A 58 -1.64 -11.29 -0.81
C TRP A 58 -3.07 -11.78 -1.07
N GLY A 59 -3.73 -12.36 -0.06
CA GLY A 59 -5.17 -12.68 -0.14
C GLY A 59 -6.02 -11.41 -0.28
N ALA A 60 -5.70 -10.37 0.48
CA ALA A 60 -6.38 -9.08 0.39
C ALA A 60 -6.16 -8.40 -0.98
N VAL A 61 -4.95 -8.47 -1.53
CA VAL A 61 -4.65 -7.97 -2.89
C VAL A 61 -5.48 -8.72 -3.93
N TRP A 62 -5.57 -10.06 -3.84
CA TRP A 62 -6.37 -10.87 -4.76
C TRP A 62 -7.85 -10.46 -4.77
N GLU A 63 -8.42 -10.26 -3.59
CA GLU A 63 -9.82 -9.86 -3.44
C GLU A 63 -10.05 -8.41 -3.87
N TYR A 64 -9.19 -7.47 -3.48
CA TYR A 64 -9.33 -6.06 -3.81
C TYR A 64 -9.31 -5.80 -5.31
N PHE A 65 -8.44 -6.50 -6.05
CA PHE A 65 -8.38 -6.40 -7.50
C PHE A 65 -9.39 -7.31 -8.22
N GLU A 66 -10.24 -8.01 -7.47
CA GLU A 66 -11.24 -8.95 -7.98
C GLU A 66 -10.65 -9.92 -9.01
N ILE A 67 -9.47 -10.49 -8.69
CA ILE A 67 -8.73 -11.33 -9.64
C ILE A 67 -9.60 -12.52 -10.07
N ARG A 68 -9.86 -12.58 -11.38
CA ARG A 68 -10.65 -13.65 -12.00
C ARG A 68 -9.77 -14.84 -12.33
N ALA A 69 -9.99 -15.95 -11.64
CA ALA A 69 -9.35 -17.23 -11.93
C ALA A 69 -10.38 -18.32 -12.22
N SER A 70 -9.98 -19.30 -13.03
CA SER A 70 -10.79 -20.49 -13.32
C SER A 70 -10.98 -21.39 -12.09
N ARG A 71 -10.10 -21.28 -11.09
CA ARG A 71 -10.21 -21.88 -9.75
C ARG A 71 -9.66 -20.91 -8.70
N PRO A 72 -10.28 -20.83 -7.50
CA PRO A 72 -9.72 -20.10 -6.36
C PRO A 72 -8.37 -20.69 -5.91
N TYR A 73 -7.61 -19.93 -5.14
CA TYR A 73 -6.40 -20.44 -4.49
C TYR A 73 -6.75 -21.35 -3.31
N ASP A 74 -5.96 -22.41 -3.11
CA ASP A 74 -6.07 -23.29 -1.93
C ASP A 74 -5.21 -22.77 -0.76
N LYS A 75 -4.08 -22.13 -1.08
CA LYS A 75 -3.17 -21.44 -0.16
C LYS A 75 -2.58 -20.23 -0.85
N VAL A 76 -2.35 -19.16 -0.08
CA VAL A 76 -1.80 -17.91 -0.60
C VAL A 76 -0.26 -17.98 -0.73
N LEU A 77 0.42 -18.64 0.21
CA LEU A 77 1.89 -18.82 0.19
C LEU A 77 2.28 -20.25 0.59
N VAL A 78 3.48 -20.69 0.21
CA VAL A 78 4.07 -22.02 0.49
C VAL A 78 5.45 -21.92 1.10
#